data_AF-A0A1S1TWZ8-F1
#
_entry.id   AF-A0A1S1TWZ8-F1
#
_cell.length_a   1.000
_cell.length_b   1.000
_cell.length_c   1.000
_cell.angle_alpha   90.00
_cell.angle_beta   90.00
_cell.angle_gamma   90.00
#
_symmetry.space_group_name_H-M   'P 1'
#
loop_
_entity.id
_entity.type
_entity.pdbx_description
1 polymer ?
#
loop_
_entity_poly.entity_id
_entity_poly.type
_entity_poly.pdbx_seq_one_letter_code
_entity_poly.pdbx_strand_id
1 'polypeptide(L)'
;MTRRAFAEQLEGTADRIAEASRADLQVLLRRAALLLRNVGGVALDAKLDESLTSLAAEMGVSKLDLINTIVGDWLVANAYLPVSTLDEDSETAGSA
;
A
#
# COMPACT_ATOMS: atom_id res chain seq x y z
N MET A 1 8.66 9.53 -9.58
CA MET A 1 9.82 8.96 -8.89
C MET A 1 9.32 7.92 -7.90
N THR A 2 9.81 6.68 -7.94
CA THR A 2 9.40 5.62 -7.01
C THR A 2 10.14 5.75 -5.68
N ARG A 3 9.62 5.15 -4.60
CA ARG A 3 10.32 5.10 -3.30
C ARG A 3 11.71 4.47 -3.44
N ARG A 4 11.82 3.41 -4.24
CA ARG A 4 13.08 2.73 -4.56
C ARG A 4 14.08 3.66 -5.25
N ALA A 5 13.67 4.36 -6.32
CA ALA A 5 14.54 5.31 -7.01
C ALA A 5 15.00 6.47 -6.11
N PHE A 6 14.16 6.88 -5.14
CA PHE A 6 14.55 7.88 -4.16
C PHE A 6 15.51 7.33 -3.10
N ALA A 7 15.35 6.07 -2.68
CA ALA A 7 16.30 5.40 -1.80
C ALA A 7 17.68 5.25 -2.47
N GLU A 8 17.72 4.81 -3.73
CA GLU A 8 18.94 4.73 -4.53
C GLU A 8 19.62 6.11 -4.68
N GLN A 9 18.83 7.19 -4.81
CA GLN A 9 19.37 8.55 -4.81
C GLN A 9 19.97 8.95 -3.45
N LEU A 10 19.32 8.59 -2.34
CA LEU A 10 19.84 8.86 -1.00
C LEU A 10 21.17 8.13 -0.77
N GLU A 11 21.24 6.84 -1.10
CA GLU A 11 22.45 6.02 -0.99
C GLU A 11 23.57 6.57 -1.87
N GLY A 12 23.31 6.81 -3.16
CA GLY A 12 24.32 7.33 -4.07
C GLY A 12 24.77 8.77 -3.76
N THR A 13 23.98 9.53 -3.00
CA THR A 13 24.39 10.84 -2.45
C THR A 13 25.19 10.68 -1.17
N ALA A 14 24.85 9.71 -0.31
CA ALA A 14 25.60 9.41 0.89
C ALA A 14 27.03 8.92 0.55
N ASP A 15 27.17 8.08 -0.47
CA ASP A 15 28.47 7.58 -0.95
C ASP A 15 29.40 8.72 -1.43
N ARG A 16 28.82 9.82 -1.91
CA ARG A 16 29.54 11.00 -2.43
C ARG A 16 29.27 12.27 -1.62
N ILE A 17 29.01 12.12 -0.31
CA ILE A 17 28.58 13.23 0.54
C ILE A 17 29.58 14.40 0.59
N ALA A 18 30.88 14.11 0.42
CA ALA A 18 31.94 15.13 0.36
C ALA A 18 31.84 16.01 -0.90
N GLU A 19 31.23 15.52 -1.98
CA GLU A 19 31.02 16.23 -3.25
C GLU A 19 29.65 16.94 -3.30
N ALA A 20 28.75 16.61 -2.37
CA ALA A 20 27.41 17.16 -2.33
C ALA A 20 27.38 18.58 -1.73
N SER A 21 26.70 19.51 -2.40
CA SER A 21 26.52 20.84 -1.85
C SER A 21 25.61 20.81 -0.62
N ARG A 22 25.86 21.70 0.36
CA ARG A 22 24.99 21.83 1.54
C ARG A 22 23.53 22.10 1.14
N ALA A 23 23.30 22.88 0.08
CA ALA A 23 21.96 23.20 -0.39
C ALA A 23 21.24 21.96 -0.93
N ASP A 24 21.95 21.14 -1.72
CA ASP A 24 21.39 19.90 -2.29
C ASP A 24 21.08 18.89 -1.19
N LEU A 25 21.98 18.74 -0.20
CA LEU A 25 21.74 17.90 0.97
C LEU A 25 20.50 18.35 1.76
N GLN A 26 20.33 19.66 1.96
CA GLN A 26 19.14 20.18 2.63
C GLN A 26 17.84 19.90 1.87
N VAL A 27 17.85 20.02 0.54
CA VAL A 27 16.68 19.70 -0.28
C VAL A 27 16.38 18.20 -0.23
N LEU A 28 17.41 17.36 -0.35
CA LEU A 28 17.28 15.91 -0.32
C LEU A 28 16.72 15.43 1.03
N LEU A 29 17.26 15.94 2.14
CA LEU A 29 16.79 15.60 3.49
C LEU A 29 15.34 16.06 3.74
N ARG A 30 14.94 17.24 3.27
CA ARG A 30 13.55 17.70 3.37
C ARG A 30 12.60 16.78 2.59
N ARG A 31 12.99 16.35 1.39
CA ARG A 31 12.22 15.38 0.59
C ARG A 31 12.12 14.03 1.29
N ALA A 32 13.21 13.55 1.89
CA ALA A 32 13.21 12.33 2.68
C ALA A 32 12.27 12.43 3.88
N ALA A 33 12.34 13.52 4.64
CA ALA A 33 11.45 13.75 5.78
C ALA A 33 9.97 13.79 5.37
N LEU A 34 9.64 14.40 4.22
CA LEU A 34 8.28 14.39 3.70
C LEU A 34 7.81 12.99 3.32
N LEU A 35 8.66 12.21 2.65
CA LEU A 35 8.33 10.83 2.28
C LEU A 35 8.15 9.93 3.51
N LEU A 36 8.99 10.09 4.54
CA LEU A 36 8.92 9.36 5.80
C LEU A 36 7.70 9.75 6.65
N ARG A 37 7.39 11.05 6.74
CA ARG A 37 6.19 11.53 7.46
C ARG A 37 4.89 11.03 6.83
N ASN A 38 4.91 10.78 5.53
CA ASN A 38 3.79 10.23 4.78
C ASN A 38 3.83 8.69 4.68
N VAL A 39 4.62 8.00 5.50
CA VAL A 39 4.50 6.55 5.71
C VAL A 39 3.31 6.29 6.64
N GLY A 40 2.11 6.66 6.19
CA GLY A 40 0.85 6.23 6.79
C GLY A 40 0.47 4.89 6.19
N GLY A 41 0.93 3.79 6.79
CA GLY A 41 0.63 2.44 6.32
C GLY A 41 1.26 1.37 7.20
N VAL A 42 0.72 0.16 7.12
CA VAL A 42 1.31 -1.02 7.77
C VAL A 42 2.59 -1.38 7.01
N ALA A 43 3.72 -1.45 7.72
CA ALA A 43 4.97 -1.93 7.13
C ALA A 43 4.85 -3.44 6.90
N LEU A 44 4.98 -3.85 5.63
CA LEU A 44 5.01 -5.25 5.24
C LEU A 44 6.47 -5.67 5.06
N ASP A 45 6.78 -6.92 5.41
CA ASP A 45 8.05 -7.53 5.02
C ASP A 45 8.20 -7.52 3.49
N ALA A 46 9.42 -7.43 2.99
CA ALA A 46 9.69 -7.30 1.56
C ALA A 46 9.13 -8.48 0.76
N LYS A 47 9.20 -9.71 1.29
CA LYS A 47 8.68 -10.90 0.61
C LYS A 47 7.16 -10.87 0.51
N LEU A 48 6.47 -10.46 1.58
CA LEU A 48 5.02 -10.29 1.60
C LEU A 48 4.58 -9.17 0.67
N ASP A 49 5.30 -8.04 0.66
CA ASP A 49 5.00 -6.92 -0.24
C ASP A 49 5.11 -7.33 -1.72
N GLU A 50 6.15 -8.07 -2.08
CA GLU A 50 6.32 -8.61 -3.44
C GLU A 50 5.22 -9.60 -3.81
N SER A 51 4.88 -10.52 -2.89
CA SER A 51 3.83 -11.52 -3.10
C SER A 51 2.46 -10.86 -3.34
N LEU A 52 2.09 -9.87 -2.51
CA LEU A 52 0.85 -9.12 -2.67
C LEU A 52 0.86 -8.24 -3.92
N THR A 53 2.02 -7.68 -4.29
CA THR A 53 2.16 -6.91 -5.53
C THR A 53 1.97 -7.79 -6.76
N SER A 54 2.55 -8.99 -6.78
CA SER A 54 2.39 -9.97 -7.87
C SER A 54 0.94 -10.43 -7.98
N LEU A 55 0.30 -10.78 -6.85
CA LEU A 55 -1.08 -11.23 -6.83
C LEU A 55 -2.05 -10.13 -7.30
N ALA A 56 -1.85 -8.88 -6.86
CA ALA A 56 -2.65 -7.76 -7.32
C ALA A 56 -2.53 -7.54 -8.84
N ALA A 57 -1.32 -7.69 -9.39
CA ALA A 57 -1.09 -7.60 -10.83
C ALA A 57 -1.78 -8.73 -11.60
N GLU A 58 -1.73 -9.96 -11.10
CA GLU A 58 -2.44 -11.11 -11.69
C GLU A 58 -3.97 -10.91 -11.69
N MET A 59 -4.50 -10.34 -10.61
CA MET A 59 -5.93 -10.04 -10.46
C MET A 59 -6.37 -8.75 -11.18
N GLY A 60 -5.44 -7.96 -11.71
CA GLY A 60 -5.74 -6.69 -12.39
C GLY A 60 -6.29 -5.59 -11.45
N VAL A 61 -6.01 -5.66 -10.15
CA VAL A 61 -6.47 -4.69 -9.14
C VAL A 61 -5.29 -3.94 -8.52
N SER A 62 -5.56 -2.83 -7.81
CA SER A 62 -4.49 -2.19 -7.05
C SER A 62 -4.13 -3.03 -5.81
N LYS A 63 -2.85 -3.00 -5.40
CA LYS A 63 -2.42 -3.69 -4.16
C LYS A 63 -3.21 -3.22 -2.93
N LEU A 64 -3.61 -1.95 -2.89
CA LEU A 64 -4.40 -1.40 -1.80
C LEU A 64 -5.80 -2.01 -1.78
N ASP A 65 -6.45 -2.14 -2.95
CA ASP A 65 -7.77 -2.77 -3.06
C ASP A 65 -7.70 -4.24 -2.66
N LEU A 66 -6.68 -4.97 -3.12
CA LEU A 66 -6.44 -6.36 -2.71
C LEU A 66 -6.31 -6.49 -1.19
N ILE A 67 -5.50 -5.64 -0.55
CA ILE A 67 -5.33 -5.65 0.92
C ILE A 67 -6.65 -5.35 1.62
N ASN A 68 -7.42 -4.36 1.14
CA ASN A 68 -8.73 -4.03 1.72
C ASN A 68 -9.71 -5.20 1.60
N THR A 69 -9.74 -5.89 0.46
CA THR A 69 -10.57 -7.10 0.27
C THR A 69 -10.15 -8.20 1.23
N ILE A 70 -8.87 -8.56 1.29
CA ILE A 70 -8.37 -9.62 2.19
C ILE A 70 -8.72 -9.32 3.65
N VAL A 71 -8.48 -8.07 4.11
CA VAL A 71 -8.77 -7.68 5.50
C VAL A 71 -10.26 -7.66 5.76
N GLY A 72 -11.07 -7.15 4.82
CA GLY A 72 -12.53 -7.15 4.92
C GLY A 72 -13.09 -8.57 5.05
N ASP A 73 -12.71 -9.46 4.14
CA ASP A 73 -13.15 -10.86 4.13
C ASP A 73 -12.73 -11.58 5.41
N TRP A 74 -11.51 -11.34 5.89
CA TRP A 74 -11.04 -11.91 7.16
C TRP A 74 -11.86 -11.41 8.35
N LEU A 75 -12.18 -10.11 8.42
CA LEU A 75 -13.00 -9.56 9.50
C LEU A 75 -14.43 -10.10 9.49
N VAL A 76 -15.03 -10.27 8.31
CA VAL A 76 -16.36 -10.87 8.12
C VAL A 76 -16.33 -12.34 8.56
N ALA A 77 -15.37 -13.12 8.09
CA ALA A 77 -15.22 -14.55 8.43
C ALA A 77 -15.01 -14.79 9.94
N ASN A 78 -14.42 -13.82 10.65
CA ASN A 78 -14.18 -13.88 12.09
C ASN A 78 -15.22 -13.11 12.92
N ALA A 79 -16.35 -12.70 12.32
CA ALA A 79 -17.45 -12.00 12.96
C ALA A 79 -17.08 -10.66 13.66
N TYR A 80 -15.99 -10.02 13.23
CA TYR A 80 -15.60 -8.68 13.66
C TYR A 80 -16.30 -7.57 12.83
N LEU A 81 -16.80 -7.91 11.64
CA LEU A 81 -17.72 -7.09 10.87
C LEU A 81 -19.05 -7.81 10.72
N PRO A 82 -20.20 -7.12 10.79
CA PRO A 82 -21.47 -7.71 10.43
C PRO A 82 -21.39 -8.19 8.98
N VAL A 83 -21.71 -9.46 8.74
CA VAL A 83 -21.86 -9.98 7.38
C VAL A 83 -23.02 -9.21 6.75
N SER A 84 -22.73 -8.34 5.77
CA SER A 84 -23.78 -7.80 4.91
C SER A 84 -24.30 -8.96 4.07
N THR A 85 -25.35 -9.64 4.57
CA THR A 85 -26.16 -10.55 3.78
C THR A 85 -26.84 -9.71 2.71
N LEU A 86 -26.19 -9.57 1.55
CA LEU A 86 -26.90 -9.18 0.34
C LEU A 86 -27.93 -10.29 0.12
N ASP A 87 -29.18 -9.92 0.33
CA ASP A 87 -30.36 -10.75 0.18
C ASP A 87 -30.53 -11.11 -1.31
N GLU A 88 -29.68 -12.01 -1.80
CA GLU A 88 -29.89 -12.74 -3.05
C GLU A 88 -30.99 -13.77 -2.80
N ASP A 89 -32.24 -13.29 -2.65
CA ASP A 89 -33.49 -14.00 -2.97
C ASP A 89 -34.71 -13.22 -2.42
N SER A 90 -34.86 -11.94 -2.83
CA SER A 90 -36.21 -11.36 -2.85
C SER A 90 -36.93 -11.81 -4.13
N GLU A 91 -37.21 -13.12 -4.26
CA GLU A 91 -38.29 -13.58 -5.13
C GLU A 91 -39.60 -13.01 -4.58
N THR A 92 -39.99 -11.83 -5.06
CA THR A 92 -41.35 -11.35 -4.89
C THR A 92 -42.26 -12.17 -5.79
N ALA A 93 -42.69 -13.33 -5.27
CA ALA A 93 -43.86 -14.03 -5.78
C ALA A 93 -45.10 -13.16 -5.51
N GLY A 94 -45.30 -12.14 -6.35
CA GLY A 94 -46.54 -11.39 -6.42
C GLY A 94 -47.65 -12.29 -6.95
N SER A 95 -48.45 -12.85 -6.04
CA SER A 95 -49.72 -13.46 -6.40
C SER A 95 -50.83 -12.42 -6.23
N ALA A 96 -51.41 -12.06 -7.39
CA ALA A 96 -52.77 -11.54 -7.66
C ALA A 96 -53.33 -10.41 -6.79
#